data_AF-A0A7J2ITN9-F1
#
_entry.id   AF-A0A7J2ITN9-F1
#
_cell.length_a   1.000
_cell.length_b   1.000
_cell.length_c   1.000
_cell.angle_alpha   90.00
_cell.angle_beta   90.00
_cell.angle_gamma   90.00
#
_symmetry.space_group_name_H-M   'P 1'
#
loop_
_entity.id
_entity.type
_entity.pdbx_description
1 polymer ?
#
loop_
_entity_poly.entity_id
_entity_poly.type
_entity_poly.pdbx_seq_one_letter_code
_entity_poly.pdbx_strand_id
1 'polypeptide(L)' 'MKSVVYFTDIRARRVEEASVKKLSRLLDALDLGDLIGSGDLVAIKVHLGTPGNQRHIRPHHIRVVVEKVRELGG' A
#
# COMPACT_ATOMS: atom_id res chain seq x y z
N MET A 1 -9.63 13.32 -17.17
CA MET A 1 -10.19 12.62 -15.99
C MET A 1 -9.56 13.23 -14.74
N LYS A 2 -10.35 13.60 -13.72
CA LYS A 2 -9.81 14.16 -12.46
C LYS A 2 -9.23 13.01 -11.63
N SER A 3 -8.03 13.19 -11.06
CA SER A 3 -7.41 12.17 -10.21
C SER A 3 -8.19 11.98 -8.91
N VAL A 4 -8.45 10.72 -8.51
CA VAL A 4 -9.03 10.39 -7.19
C VAL A 4 -8.10 10.84 -6.06
N VAL A 5 -6.79 10.63 -6.23
CA VAL A 5 -5.73 11.16 -5.36
C VAL A 5 -4.69 11.87 -6.23
N TYR A 6 -4.48 13.16 -6.00
CA TYR A 6 -3.45 13.94 -6.70
C TYR A 6 -2.10 13.90 -5.95
N PHE A 7 -2.13 13.98 -4.62
CA PHE A 7 -0.94 14.04 -3.79
C PHE A 7 -1.22 13.57 -2.36
N THR A 8 -0.24 12.92 -1.74
CA THR A 8 -0.20 12.63 -0.30
C THR A 8 1.22 12.90 0.20
N ASP A 9 1.33 13.60 1.33
CA ASP A 9 2.61 13.85 1.97
C ASP A 9 2.97 12.71 2.95
N ILE A 10 4.24 12.63 3.35
CA ILE A 10 4.75 11.63 4.30
C ILE A 10 4.82 12.13 5.75
N ARG A 11 4.45 13.38 6.04
CA ARG A 11 4.51 13.92 7.41
C ARG A 11 3.43 13.25 8.27
N ALA A 12 3.77 12.96 9.51
CA ALA A 12 2.84 12.38 10.48
C ALA A 12 2.93 13.18 11.78
N ARG A 13 1.87 13.89 12.15
CA ARG A 13 1.75 14.60 13.44
C ARG A 13 0.88 13.83 14.42
N ARG A 14 0.06 12.91 13.92
CA ARG A 14 -0.84 12.05 14.70
C ARG A 14 -0.67 10.59 14.28
N VAL A 15 -1.14 9.67 15.12
CA VAL A 15 -1.02 8.21 14.85
C VAL A 15 -1.76 7.83 13.56
N GLU A 16 -2.87 8.49 13.27
CA GLU A 16 -3.71 8.27 12.08
C GLU A 16 -2.99 8.71 10.78
N GLU A 17 -1.98 9.57 10.91
CA GLU A 17 -1.17 10.09 9.80
C GLU A 17 0.11 9.26 9.59
N ALA A 18 0.33 8.20 10.39
CA ALA A 18 1.46 7.30 10.21
C ALA A 18 1.49 6.78 8.76
N SER A 19 2.69 6.65 8.19
CA SER A 19 2.87 6.31 6.78
C SER A 19 2.15 5.01 6.36
N VAL A 20 2.05 4.04 7.27
CA VAL A 20 1.31 2.78 7.05
C VAL A 20 -0.20 2.98 6.98
N LYS A 21 -0.76 3.89 7.78
CA LYS A 21 -2.20 4.23 7.77
C LYS A 21 -2.56 5.05 6.54
N LYS A 22 -1.68 5.98 6.15
CA LYS A 22 -1.80 6.69 4.87
C LYS A 22 -1.76 5.72 3.70
N LEU A 23 -0.81 4.79 3.67
CA LEU A 23 -0.73 3.77 2.62
C LEU A 23 -2.00 2.91 2.55
N SER A 24 -2.52 2.45 3.69
CA SER A 24 -3.80 1.70 3.73
C SER A 24 -4.93 2.49 3.07
N ARG A 25 -5.10 3.77 3.45
CA ARG A 25 -6.15 4.63 2.87
C ARG A 25 -5.98 4.86 1.36
N LEU A 26 -4.74 4.90 0.88
CA LEU A 26 -4.47 5.01 -0.55
C LEU A 26 -4.86 3.72 -1.28
N LEU A 27 -4.58 2.55 -0.67
CA LEU A 27 -5.03 1.27 -1.19
C LEU A 27 -6.55 1.15 -1.16
N ASP A 28 -7.23 1.66 -0.13
CA ASP A 28 -8.70 1.67 -0.06
C ASP A 28 -9.33 2.59 -1.15
N ALA A 29 -8.61 3.61 -1.59
CA ALA A 29 -9.03 4.47 -2.70
C ALA A 29 -8.75 3.84 -4.08
N LEU A 30 -7.96 2.76 -4.12
CA LEU A 30 -7.79 1.93 -5.30
C LEU A 30 -8.88 0.86 -5.26
N ASP A 31 -9.68 0.77 -6.31
CA ASP A 31 -10.77 -0.20 -6.40
C ASP A 31 -10.23 -1.61 -6.71
N LEU A 32 -9.46 -2.16 -5.77
CA LEU A 32 -8.74 -3.42 -5.94
C LEU A 32 -9.66 -4.64 -5.93
N GLY A 33 -10.89 -4.49 -5.41
CA GLY A 33 -11.90 -5.56 -5.39
C GLY A 33 -12.36 -5.97 -6.79
N ASP A 34 -12.29 -5.06 -7.76
CA ASP A 34 -12.58 -5.38 -9.17
C ASP A 34 -11.44 -6.15 -9.86
N LEU A 35 -10.24 -6.18 -9.24
CA LEU A 35 -9.03 -6.79 -9.81
C LEU A 35 -8.66 -8.12 -9.17
N ILE A 36 -8.92 -8.29 -7.87
CA ILE A 36 -8.51 -9.45 -7.07
C ILE A 36 -9.75 -10.21 -6.61
N GLY A 37 -9.88 -11.45 -7.07
CA GLY A 37 -10.93 -12.37 -6.67
C GLY A 37 -10.48 -13.37 -5.59
N SER A 38 -11.48 -14.02 -4.98
CA SER A 38 -11.21 -15.09 -4.01
C SER A 38 -10.53 -16.29 -4.67
N GLY A 39 -9.38 -16.70 -4.14
CA GLY A 39 -8.58 -17.83 -4.62
C GLY A 39 -7.50 -17.43 -5.64
N ASP A 40 -7.37 -16.14 -5.96
CA ASP A 40 -6.37 -15.68 -6.91
C ASP A 40 -4.95 -15.78 -6.36
N LEU A 41 -4.00 -16.11 -7.24
CA LEU A 41 -2.57 -16.08 -6.91
C LEU A 41 -2.00 -14.69 -7.23
N VAL A 42 -1.84 -13.85 -6.20
CA VAL A 42 -1.39 -12.47 -6.37
C VAL A 42 0.11 -12.32 -6.09
N ALA A 43 0.87 -11.92 -7.11
CA ALA A 43 2.30 -11.66 -6.98
C ALA A 43 2.57 -10.19 -6.60
N ILE A 44 3.29 -9.96 -5.49
CA ILE A 44 3.69 -8.63 -5.04
C ILE A 44 5.15 -8.37 -5.37
N LYS A 45 5.40 -7.54 -6.38
CA LYS A 45 6.76 -7.11 -6.74
C LYS A 45 7.24 -5.99 -5.83
N VAL A 46 8.43 -6.14 -5.26
CA VAL A 46 9.03 -5.17 -4.36
C VAL A 46 10.40 -4.74 -4.88
N HIS A 47 10.71 -3.45 -4.75
CA HIS A 47 12.06 -2.95 -4.96
C HIS A 47 12.86 -3.06 -3.64
N LEU A 48 13.94 -3.84 -3.64
CA LEU A 48 14.79 -4.01 -2.46
C LEU A 48 15.56 -2.73 -2.08
N GLY A 49 15.89 -1.89 -3.06
CA GLY A 49 16.73 -0.71 -2.84
C GLY A 49 18.11 -1.06 -2.28
N THR A 50 18.78 -0.07 -1.69
CA THR A 50 20.06 -0.25 -1.00
C THR A 50 19.89 0.20 0.44
N PRO A 51 20.41 -0.53 1.44
CA PRO A 51 20.35 -0.11 2.84
C PRO A 51 20.81 1.35 3.00
N GLY A 52 20.08 2.13 3.80
CA GLY A 52 20.42 3.53 4.08
C GLY A 52 19.74 4.56 3.17
N ASN A 53 18.95 4.16 2.16
CA ASN A 53 18.16 5.10 1.36
C ASN A 53 16.66 4.80 1.40
N GLN A 54 15.85 5.78 1.00
CA GLN A 54 14.37 5.66 0.99
C GLN A 54 13.85 4.71 -0.10
N ARG A 55 14.70 4.25 -1.05
CA ARG A 55 14.33 3.21 -2.00
C ARG A 55 14.36 1.82 -1.37
N HIS A 56 14.94 1.67 -0.18
CA HIS A 56 14.83 0.46 0.61
C HIS A 56 13.46 0.41 1.29
N ILE A 57 12.56 -0.37 0.72
CA ILE A 57 11.20 -0.52 1.23
C ILE A 57 11.25 -1.29 2.55
N ARG A 58 10.71 -0.69 3.62
CA ARG A 58 10.67 -1.32 4.93
C ARG A 58 9.57 -2.41 4.95
N PRO A 59 9.79 -3.56 5.61
CA PRO A 59 8.83 -4.66 5.62
C PRO A 59 7.41 -4.30 6.08
N HIS A 60 7.27 -3.32 6.98
CA HIS A 60 5.95 -2.89 7.46
C HIS A 60 5.09 -2.20 6.39
N HIS A 61 5.69 -1.54 5.39
CA HIS A 61 4.92 -1.00 4.26
C HIS A 61 4.43 -2.13 3.35
N ILE A 62 5.26 -3.15 3.13
CA ILE A 62 4.90 -4.33 2.33
C ILE A 62 3.74 -5.08 2.99
N ARG A 63 3.79 -5.26 4.31
CA ARG A 63 2.71 -5.91 5.06
C ARG A 63 1.35 -5.27 4.80
N VAL A 64 1.25 -3.95 4.75
CA VAL A 64 -0.04 -3.26 4.49
C VAL A 64 -0.63 -3.70 3.14
N VAL A 65 0.20 -3.84 2.11
CA VAL A 65 -0.23 -4.34 0.79
C VAL A 65 -0.67 -5.80 0.88
N VAL A 66 0.12 -6.64 1.54
CA VAL A 66 -0.18 -8.07 1.72
C VAL A 66 -1.51 -8.27 2.45
N GLU A 67 -1.77 -7.54 3.54
CA GLU A 67 -3.04 -7.68 4.27
C GLU A 67 -4.23 -7.24 3.42
N LYS A 68 -4.11 -6.16 2.63
CA LYS A 68 -5.19 -5.73 1.71
C LYS A 68 -5.51 -6.76 0.65
N VAL A 69 -4.48 -7.39 0.09
CA VAL A 69 -4.62 -8.47 -0.88
C VAL A 69 -5.32 -9.69 -0.25
N ARG A 70 -4.91 -10.09 0.95
CA ARG A 70 -5.55 -11.17 1.72
C ARG A 70 -7.00 -10.87 2.10
N GLU A 71 -7.34 -9.63 2.43
CA GLU A 71 -8.71 -9.19 2.76
C GLU A 71 -9.68 -9.39 1.58
N LEU A 72 -9.19 -9.30 0.35
CA LEU A 72 -9.97 -9.49 -0.89
C LEU A 72 -10.08 -10.96 -1.31
N GLY A 73 -9.40 -11.87 -0.62
CA GLY A 73 -9.49 -13.31 -0.84
C GLY A 73 -8.47 -13.89 -1.81
N GLY A 74 -7.52 -13.09 -2.31
CA GLY A 74 -6.37 -13.58 -3.08
C GLY A 74 -5.06 -13.42 -2.34
#